data_AF-A0AA40LLZ0-F1
#
_entry.id   AF-A0AA40LLZ0-F1
#
_cell.length_a   1.000
_cell.length_b   1.000
_cell.length_c   1.000
_cell.angle_alpha   90.00
_cell.angle_beta   90.00
_cell.angle_gamma   90.00
#
_symmetry.space_group_name_H-M   'P 1'
#
loop_
_entity.id
_entity.type
_entity.pdbx_description
1 polymer ?
#
loop_
_entity_poly.entity_id
_entity_poly.type
_entity_poly.pdbx_seq_one_letter_code
_entity_poly.pdbx_strand_id
1 'polypeptide(L)'
;MDPLEDSYVADISSHFQEAIHFIDCVRETGGKVLVHYEAGISCSPTICMAYLMKTRQFCLKDAFDYIKQRRRVVSPSFGFMGQLLQYESEILPSMPTPQALSC
;
A
#
# COMPACT_ATOMS: atom_id res chain seq x y z
N MET A 1 -9.43 -0.83 -17.22
CA MET A 1 -8.85 -1.63 -16.13
C MET A 1 -8.82 -3.06 -16.58
N ASP A 2 -7.67 -3.49 -17.09
CA ASP A 2 -7.47 -4.91 -17.36
C ASP A 2 -7.42 -5.68 -16.02
N PRO A 3 -7.94 -6.92 -15.94
CA PRO A 3 -7.90 -7.70 -14.72
C PRO A 3 -6.46 -7.95 -14.28
N LEU A 4 -6.12 -7.55 -13.04
CA LEU A 4 -4.85 -7.92 -12.42
C LEU A 4 -4.86 -9.43 -12.15
N GLU A 5 -3.99 -10.17 -12.83
CA GLU A 5 -3.71 -11.57 -12.51
C GLU A 5 -2.84 -11.63 -11.24
N ASP A 6 -3.14 -12.51 -10.28
CA ASP A 6 -2.33 -12.73 -9.05
C ASP A 6 -1.04 -13.49 -9.38
N SER A 7 -0.38 -13.06 -10.44
CA SER A 7 0.96 -13.48 -10.78
C SER A 7 1.93 -12.63 -9.96
N TYR A 8 2.92 -13.27 -9.36
CA TYR A 8 4.05 -12.62 -8.68
C TYR A 8 4.86 -11.68 -9.59
N VAL A 9 4.55 -11.63 -10.88
CA VAL A 9 5.15 -10.76 -11.91
C VAL A 9 4.28 -9.53 -12.21
N ALA A 10 3.04 -9.46 -11.72
CA ALA A 10 2.14 -8.35 -12.02
C ALA A 10 2.65 -7.03 -11.41
N ASP A 11 2.72 -5.99 -12.23
CA ASP A 11 3.05 -4.64 -11.79
C ASP A 11 1.79 -3.95 -11.22
N ILE A 12 1.49 -4.25 -9.95
CA ILE A 12 0.38 -3.63 -9.23
C ILE A 12 0.67 -2.16 -8.88
N SER A 13 1.95 -1.76 -8.83
CA SER A 13 2.37 -0.40 -8.49
C SER A 13 1.89 0.64 -9.51
N SER A 14 1.86 0.26 -10.80
CA SER A 14 1.31 1.09 -11.88
C SER A 14 -0.14 1.54 -11.64
N HIS A 15 -0.90 0.81 -10.84
CA HIS A 15 -2.30 1.09 -10.52
C HIS A 15 -2.50 1.85 -9.19
N PHE A 16 -1.44 2.10 -8.41
CA PHE A 16 -1.58 2.74 -7.10
C PHE A 16 -2.22 4.11 -7.20
N GLN A 17 -1.75 4.97 -8.11
CA GLN A 17 -2.24 6.34 -8.23
C GLN A 17 -3.73 6.37 -8.59
N GLU A 18 -4.16 5.54 -9.54
CA GLU A 18 -5.57 5.46 -9.96
C GLU A 18 -6.47 4.93 -8.84
N ALA A 19 -6.04 3.85 -8.16
CA ALA A 19 -6.78 3.28 -7.05
C ALA A 19 -6.91 4.25 -5.87
N ILE A 20 -5.83 4.96 -5.53
CA ILE A 20 -5.83 5.96 -4.45
C ILE A 20 -6.79 7.10 -4.77
N HIS A 21 -6.70 7.64 -5.99
CA HIS A 21 -7.60 8.70 -6.45
C HIS A 21 -9.07 8.27 -6.37
N PHE A 22 -9.40 7.06 -6.83
CA PHE A 22 -10.75 6.52 -6.73
C PHE A 22 -11.23 6.43 -5.27
N ILE A 23 -10.41 5.91 -4.37
CA ILE A 23 -10.75 5.79 -2.94
C ILE A 23 -10.98 7.18 -2.33
N ASP A 24 -10.13 8.16 -2.65
CA ASP A 24 -10.27 9.52 -2.12
C ASP A 24 -11.51 10.23 -2.67
N CYS A 25 -11.84 10.13 -3.96
CA CYS A 25 -13.07 10.71 -4.50
C CYS A 25 -14.34 10.19 -3.79
N VAL A 26 -14.40 8.88 -3.53
CA VAL A 26 -15.55 8.30 -2.80
C VAL A 26 -15.55 8.74 -1.34
N ARG A 27 -14.37 8.86 -0.71
CA ARG A 27 -14.25 9.36 0.67
C ARG A 27 -14.71 10.82 0.79
N GLU A 28 -14.37 11.68 -0.16
CA GLU A 28 -14.76 13.10 -0.19
C GLU A 28 -16.27 13.30 -0.31
N THR A 29 -16.96 12.38 -0.98
CA THR A 29 -18.43 12.37 -1.07
C THR A 29 -19.12 11.73 0.14
N GLY A 30 -18.36 11.27 1.15
CA GLY A 30 -18.89 10.58 2.33
C GLY A 30 -19.31 9.13 2.07
N GLY A 31 -18.94 8.58 0.91
CA GLY A 31 -19.22 7.19 0.54
C GLY A 31 -18.30 6.18 1.22
N LYS A 32 -18.43 4.90 0.83
CA LYS A 32 -17.60 3.79 1.32
C LYS A 32 -17.12 2.94 0.13
N VAL A 33 -15.85 2.56 0.16
CA VAL A 33 -15.23 1.70 -0.86
C VAL A 33 -14.95 0.32 -0.26
N LEU A 34 -15.30 -0.73 -1.01
CA LEU A 34 -14.84 -2.09 -0.76
C LEU A 34 -13.69 -2.40 -1.72
N VAL A 35 -12.46 -2.47 -1.21
CA VAL A 35 -11.31 -2.96 -1.96
C VAL A 35 -11.25 -4.46 -1.81
N HIS A 36 -11.48 -5.20 -2.89
CA HIS A 36 -11.45 -6.66 -2.88
C HIS A 36 -10.64 -7.21 -4.05
N TYR A 37 -10.13 -8.42 -3.83
CA TYR A 37 -9.53 -9.30 -4.82
C TYR A 37 -9.90 -10.73 -4.42
N GLU A 38 -9.84 -11.68 -5.34
CA GLU A 38 -10.29 -13.08 -5.20
C GLU A 38 -10.33 -13.60 -3.74
N ALA A 39 -9.18 -13.90 -3.13
CA ALA A 39 -9.10 -14.32 -1.72
C ALA A 39 -8.85 -13.17 -0.72
N GLY A 40 -8.54 -11.98 -1.21
CA GLY A 40 -8.23 -10.80 -0.38
C GLY A 40 -7.02 -10.98 0.56
N ILE A 41 -6.00 -11.73 0.11
CA ILE A 41 -4.77 -12.03 0.86
C ILE A 41 -3.61 -11.15 0.39
N SER A 42 -3.51 -10.89 -0.92
CA SER A 42 -2.34 -10.29 -1.56
C SER A 42 -2.68 -8.95 -2.25
N CYS A 43 -3.36 -8.93 -3.40
CA CYS A 43 -3.60 -7.69 -4.17
C CYS A 43 -4.39 -6.62 -3.42
N SER A 44 -5.55 -6.97 -2.83
CA SER A 44 -6.38 -5.98 -2.14
C SER A 44 -5.70 -5.33 -0.93
N PRO A 45 -5.01 -6.05 -0.02
CA PRO A 45 -4.27 -5.39 1.05
C PRO A 45 -3.07 -4.59 0.54
N THR A 46 -2.43 -4.97 -0.56
CA THR A 46 -1.36 -4.16 -1.19
C THR A 46 -1.87 -2.76 -1.57
N ILE A 47 -3.04 -2.68 -2.24
CA ILE A 47 -3.67 -1.39 -2.58
C ILE A 47 -4.00 -0.59 -1.31
N CYS A 48 -4.53 -1.25 -0.28
CA CYS A 48 -4.80 -0.60 1.00
C CYS A 48 -3.53 -0.06 1.68
N MET A 49 -2.40 -0.77 1.61
CA MET A 49 -1.12 -0.30 2.14
C MET A 49 -0.66 0.95 1.39
N ALA A 50 -0.65 0.92 0.06
CA ALA A 50 -0.30 2.08 -0.77
C ALA A 50 -1.16 3.31 -0.43
N TYR A 51 -2.46 3.11 -0.24
CA TYR A 51 -3.38 4.17 0.18
C TYR A 51 -3.04 4.76 1.55
N LEU A 52 -2.74 3.92 2.55
CA LEU A 52 -2.37 4.39 3.89
C LEU A 52 -1.03 5.15 3.88
N MET A 53 -0.04 4.66 3.13
CA MET A 53 1.23 5.37 3.01
C MET A 53 1.04 6.75 2.38
N LYS A 54 0.27 6.83 1.28
CA LYS A 54 0.04 8.09 0.57
C LYS A 54 -0.79 9.11 1.35
N THR A 55 -1.86 8.67 2.02
CA THR A 55 -2.83 9.58 2.65
C THR A 55 -2.58 9.85 4.13
N ARG A 56 -1.86 8.94 4.81
CA ARG A 56 -1.60 9.03 6.26
C ARG A 56 -0.11 9.08 6.61
N GLN A 57 0.77 9.10 5.61
CA GLN A 57 2.23 9.13 5.79
C GLN A 57 2.74 7.96 6.64
N PHE A 58 2.06 6.82 6.56
CA PHE A 58 2.55 5.60 7.21
C PHE A 58 3.77 5.10 6.45
N CYS A 59 4.79 4.63 7.18
CA CYS A 59 5.80 3.78 6.58
C CYS A 59 5.16 2.43 6.20
N LEU A 60 5.81 1.66 5.32
CA LEU A 60 5.30 0.37 4.87
C LEU A 60 5.04 -0.58 6.03
N LYS A 61 5.96 -0.59 7.02
CA LYS A 61 5.79 -1.39 8.23
C LYS A 61 4.53 -1.02 8.99
N ASP A 62 4.27 0.27 9.19
CA ASP A 62 3.09 0.74 9.93
C ASP A 62 1.79 0.46 9.15
N ALA A 63 1.80 0.64 7.83
CA ALA A 63 0.69 0.29 6.95
C ALA A 63 0.38 -1.21 7.00
N PHE A 64 1.42 -2.05 6.97
CA PHE A 64 1.29 -3.50 7.10
C PHE A 64 0.69 -3.90 8.45
N ASP A 65 1.29 -3.42 9.55
CA ASP A 65 0.84 -3.73 10.92
C ASP A 65 -0.60 -3.27 11.14
N TYR A 66 -0.95 -2.08 10.65
CA TYR A 66 -2.31 -1.52 10.75
C TYR A 66 -3.36 -2.41 10.09
N ILE A 67 -3.06 -2.95 8.90
CA ILE A 67 -3.96 -3.84 8.16
C ILE A 67 -3.98 -5.23 8.80
N LYS A 68 -2.83 -5.78 9.18
CA LYS A 68 -2.69 -7.11 9.79
C LYS A 68 -3.51 -7.24 11.07
N GLN A 69 -3.56 -6.18 11.88
CA GLN A 69 -4.40 -6.12 13.09
C GLN A 69 -5.90 -6.24 12.80
N ARG A 70 -6.36 -5.77 11.62
CA ARG A 70 -7.78 -5.81 11.20
C ARG A 70 -8.12 -7.07 10.41
N ARG A 71 -7.16 -7.63 9.65
CA ARG A 71 -7.32 -8.83 8.85
C ARG A 71 -6.06 -9.70 8.96
N ARG A 72 -6.09 -10.66 9.89
CA ARG A 72 -4.93 -11.52 10.21
C ARG A 72 -4.42 -12.37 9.04
N VAL A 73 -5.26 -12.67 8.07
CA VAL A 73 -4.88 -13.50 6.89
C VAL A 73 -4.08 -12.74 5.83
N VAL A 74 -3.91 -11.42 5.97
CA VAL A 74 -3.16 -10.61 5.00
C VAL A 74 -1.70 -11.07 4.91
N SER A 75 -1.25 -11.30 3.68
CA SER A 75 0.09 -11.76 3.34
C SER A 75 0.38 -11.41 1.88
N PRO A 76 0.79 -10.16 1.56
CA PRO A 76 1.24 -9.80 0.23
C PRO A 76 2.39 -10.70 -0.24
N SER A 77 2.45 -10.99 -1.53
CA SER A 77 3.61 -11.69 -2.12
C SER A 77 4.89 -10.87 -1.96
N PHE A 78 6.06 -11.52 -2.00
CA PHE A 78 7.35 -10.82 -1.95
C PHE A 78 7.51 -9.78 -3.06
N GLY A 79 6.98 -10.06 -4.26
CA GLY A 79 6.99 -9.11 -5.38
C GLY A 79 6.21 -7.83 -5.07
N PHE A 80 5.01 -7.96 -4.50
CA PHE A 80 4.22 -6.80 -4.08
C PHE A 80 4.85 -6.05 -2.90
N MET A 81 5.49 -6.76 -1.97
CA MET A 81 6.23 -6.12 -0.87
C MET A 81 7.39 -5.28 -1.42
N GLY A 82 8.13 -5.79 -2.41
CA GLY A 82 9.19 -5.04 -3.09
C GLY A 82 8.66 -3.78 -3.80
N GLN A 83 7.53 -3.90 -4.51
CA GLN A 83 6.88 -2.75 -5.14
C GLN A 83 6.41 -1.70 -4.11
N LEU A 84 5.90 -2.14 -2.95
CA LEU A 84 5.52 -1.23 -1.87
C LEU A 84 6.72 -0.52 -1.22
N LEU A 85 7.85 -1.21 -1.06
CA LEU A 85 9.10 -0.60 -0.57
C LEU A 85 9.62 0.46 -1.54
N GLN A 86 9.60 0.17 -2.84
CA GLN A 86 9.95 1.13 -3.87
C GLN A 86 9.02 2.35 -3.80
N TYR A 87 7.71 2.12 -3.73
CA TYR A 87 6.72 3.19 -3.63
C TYR A 87 6.92 4.05 -2.37
N GLU A 88 7.18 3.44 -1.21
CA GLU A 88 7.51 4.16 0.03
C GLU A 88 8.67 5.16 -0.16
N SER A 89 9.75 4.71 -0.83
CA SER A 89 10.92 5.56 -1.09
C SER A 89 10.63 6.75 -2.01
N GLU A 90 9.61 6.63 -2.86
CA GLU A 90 9.20 7.68 -3.80
C GLU A 90 8.29 8.72 -3.15
N ILE A 91 7.46 8.31 -2.17
CA ILE A 91 6.43 9.18 -1.60
C ILE A 91 6.73 9.72 -0.21
N LEU A 92 7.65 9.08 0.54
CA LEU A 92 8.04 9.52 1.87
C LEU A 92 9.46 10.12 1.84
N PRO A 93 9.71 11.18 2.61
CA PRO A 93 11.06 11.67 2.80
C PRO A 93 11.91 10.58 3.45
N SER A 94 13.14 10.38 2.98
CA SER A 94 14.13 9.57 3.68
C SER A 94 14.24 10.09 5.11
N MET A 95 14.01 9.24 6.12
CA MET A 95 14.30 9.63 7.49
C MET A 95 15.72 10.19 7.53
N PRO A 96 15.96 11.37 8.13
CA PRO A 96 17.32 11.82 8.34
C PRO A 96 18.03 10.75 9.15
N THR A 97 19.12 10.20 8.61
CA THR A 97 20.06 9.40 9.37
C THR A 97 20.39 10.19 10.63
N PRO A 98 20.28 9.64 11.85
CA PRO A 98 20.79 10.32 13.03
C PRO A 98 22.26 10.61 12.72
N GLN A 99 22.61 11.90 12.57
CA GLN A 99 24.01 12.29 12.51
C GLN A 99 24.63 11.68 13.77
N ALA A 100 25.59 10.77 13.57
CA ALA A 100 26.37 10.24 14.66
C ALA A 100 26.87 11.44 15.45
N LEU A 101 26.39 11.58 16.69
CA LEU A 101 26.88 12.58 17.62
C LEU A 101 28.37 12.32 17.76
N SER A 102 29.18 13.15 17.11
CA SER A 102 30.61 13.21 17.32
C SER A 102 30.81 13.76 18.73
N CYS A 103 31.09 12.88 19.68
CA CYS A 103 31.81 13.23 20.90
C CYS A 103 33.31 13.08 20.64
#